data_AF-A0A1G1GSX9-F1
#
_entry.id   AF-A0A1G1GSX9-F1
#
_cell.length_a   1.000
_cell.length_b   1.000
_cell.length_c   1.000
_cell.angle_alpha   90.00
_cell.angle_beta   90.00
_cell.angle_gamma   90.00
#
_symmetry.space_group_name_H-M   'P 1'
#
loop_
_entity.id
_entity.type
_entity.pdbx_description
1 polymer ?
#
loop_
_entity_poly.entity_id
_entity_poly.type
_entity_poly.pdbx_seq_one_letter_code
_entity_poly.pdbx_strand_id
1 'polypeptide(L)'
;MRTLIDLIITLCFVSTILTVPAWGQETGPEPVYVVIMNHVEGDTTCREGDAACLASVQYQTVPLPPPGVQLWNAYSVDIAGNDLIYKILLNYSDSAGRKPKLFIEPAGEWWQTYLDPVHGGKAFDKFNYLALGNEFGMQGHAIMYSGINFGWYNSPHTEEGVARKFRDLNFFAGQAYFGGQAVNGGKTFTGGWKLERQGLGDEYAEVVIDHAAYAQGYRISFEDHDGHIKDEPLGINNQHASPFVYRTVYPDGVWMVKIDMNGSVSGNCQGNTPRCETPAEAAARFDRTLQVRASDPDPSKVYFYGFVTHSGGVWNDFNMALPGQPLTGEGLGLKKIMDHIRLRTAGGAKIRFVTPMELAAIFNARNPLPFQLTE
;
A
#
# COMPACT_ATOMS: atom_id res chain seq x y z
N MET A 1 -60.81 -2.08 20.17
CA MET A 1 -59.66 -2.78 20.80
C MET A 1 -58.89 -3.42 19.66
N ARG A 2 -57.73 -2.85 19.27
CA ARG A 2 -56.38 -3.30 19.69
C ARG A 2 -56.09 -4.70 19.08
N THR A 3 -55.09 -4.96 18.24
CA THR A 3 -53.73 -4.39 18.14
C THR A 3 -52.97 -5.03 16.95
N LEU A 4 -52.04 -4.26 16.33
CA LEU A 4 -50.90 -4.64 15.44
C LEU A 4 -51.25 -5.33 14.11
N ILE A 5 -51.13 -4.77 12.89
CA ILE A 5 -50.31 -3.70 12.30
C ILE A 5 -48.79 -3.88 12.52
N ASP A 6 -48.12 -4.15 11.39
CA ASP A 6 -46.70 -4.01 11.07
C ASP A 6 -45.69 -5.02 11.65
N LEU A 7 -45.35 -6.05 10.87
CA LEU A 7 -44.05 -6.73 10.95
C LEU A 7 -43.51 -7.06 9.53
N ILE A 8 -42.91 -6.04 8.92
CA ILE A 8 -41.57 -6.03 8.32
C ILE A 8 -41.17 -7.30 7.56
N ILE A 9 -41.43 -7.31 6.24
CA ILE A 9 -40.54 -7.92 5.25
C ILE A 9 -40.41 -6.94 4.09
N THR A 10 -39.71 -5.83 4.34
CA THR A 10 -39.04 -5.08 3.28
C THR A 10 -37.58 -5.43 3.41
N LEU A 11 -37.11 -6.33 2.53
CA LEU A 11 -35.69 -6.53 2.28
C LEU A 11 -35.11 -5.19 1.81
N CYS A 12 -34.57 -4.43 2.74
CA CYS A 12 -33.66 -3.34 2.44
C CYS A 12 -32.40 -3.97 1.84
N PHE A 13 -32.32 -3.95 0.51
CA PHE A 13 -31.03 -3.86 -0.17
C PHE A 13 -30.39 -2.55 0.30
N VAL A 14 -29.60 -2.63 1.37
CA VAL A 14 -28.64 -1.57 1.71
C VAL A 14 -27.50 -1.74 0.71
N SER A 15 -27.66 -1.12 -0.46
CA SER A 15 -26.51 -0.69 -1.23
C SER A 15 -25.77 0.30 -0.35
N THR A 16 -24.70 -0.14 0.28
CA THR A 16 -23.74 0.74 0.96
C THR A 16 -23.06 1.57 -0.13
N ILE A 17 -23.74 2.60 -0.61
CA ILE A 17 -23.10 3.70 -1.32
C ILE A 17 -22.18 4.30 -0.27
N LEU A 18 -20.87 4.10 -0.45
CA LEU A 18 -19.83 4.86 0.23
C LEU A 18 -20.09 6.34 -0.04
N THR A 19 -20.90 6.98 0.81
CA THR A 19 -20.98 8.43 0.85
C THR A 19 -19.69 8.92 1.50
N VAL A 20 -18.66 9.05 0.66
CA VAL A 20 -17.48 9.84 0.99
C VAL A 20 -18.00 11.24 1.35
N PRO A 21 -17.57 11.85 2.48
CA PRO A 21 -17.98 13.21 2.80
C PRO A 21 -17.67 14.12 1.60
N ALA A 22 -18.63 14.97 1.24
CA ALA A 22 -18.48 15.92 0.15
C ALA A 22 -17.28 16.82 0.43
N TRP A 23 -16.13 16.47 -0.15
CA TRP A 23 -14.95 17.30 -0.15
C TRP A 23 -15.32 18.56 -0.92
N GLY A 24 -15.39 19.69 -0.22
CA GLY A 24 -15.66 20.98 -0.85
C GLY A 24 -14.74 21.16 -2.05
N GLN A 25 -15.29 21.63 -3.18
CA GLN A 25 -14.50 21.98 -4.35
C GLN A 25 -13.45 23.03 -3.93
N GLU A 26 -12.19 22.61 -3.80
CA GLU A 26 -11.07 23.52 -3.61
C GLU A 26 -10.92 24.32 -4.91
N THR A 27 -11.37 25.58 -4.92
CA THR A 27 -11.20 26.48 -6.07
C THR A 27 -9.76 26.97 -6.12
N GLY A 28 -8.90 26.28 -6.86
CA GLY A 28 -7.50 26.61 -7.07
C GLY A 28 -6.84 25.65 -8.07
N PRO A 29 -5.57 25.89 -8.47
CA PRO A 29 -4.82 24.91 -9.26
C PRO A 29 -4.72 23.60 -8.48
N GLU A 30 -5.08 22.49 -9.12
CA GLU A 30 -5.13 21.17 -8.51
C GLU A 30 -3.75 20.77 -7.93
N PRO A 31 -3.73 20.11 -6.77
CA PRO A 31 -2.49 19.67 -6.16
C PRO A 31 -1.86 18.50 -6.92
N VAL A 32 -0.56 18.29 -6.70
CA VAL A 32 0.04 16.96 -6.84
C VAL A 32 -0.27 16.18 -5.57
N TYR A 33 -0.85 15.00 -5.74
CA TYR A 33 -1.15 14.09 -4.64
C TYR A 33 0.10 13.31 -4.24
N VAL A 34 0.29 13.06 -2.95
CA VAL A 34 1.41 12.26 -2.46
C VAL A 34 0.87 11.06 -1.72
N VAL A 35 1.30 9.88 -2.15
CA VAL A 35 1.00 8.59 -1.51
C VAL A 35 2.30 8.05 -0.91
N ILE A 36 2.26 7.69 0.37
CA ILE A 36 3.38 7.10 1.09
C ILE A 36 2.98 5.67 1.44
N MET A 37 3.66 4.72 0.81
CA MET A 37 3.43 3.30 1.01
C MET A 37 4.46 2.75 1.97
N ASN A 38 4.00 1.99 2.95
CA ASN A 38 4.85 1.35 3.92
C ASN A 38 4.65 -0.16 3.90
N HIS A 39 5.68 -0.88 3.48
CA HIS A 39 5.74 -2.33 3.64
C HIS A 39 6.04 -2.70 5.08
N VAL A 40 5.27 -3.66 5.58
CA VAL A 40 5.61 -4.47 6.75
C VAL A 40 5.86 -5.88 6.22
N GLU A 41 7.12 -6.16 5.88
CA GLU A 41 7.53 -7.34 5.11
C GLU A 41 7.35 -8.66 5.87
N GLY A 42 7.27 -8.61 7.20
CA GLY A 42 7.06 -9.78 8.03
C GLY A 42 8.32 -10.66 8.12
N ASP A 43 8.09 -11.93 8.41
CA ASP A 43 9.17 -12.89 8.63
C ASP A 43 9.46 -13.72 7.38
N THR A 44 10.44 -14.62 7.50
CA THR A 44 10.80 -15.52 6.40
C THR A 44 9.67 -16.49 6.08
N THR A 45 9.28 -16.56 4.82
CA THR A 45 8.27 -17.50 4.32
C THR A 45 8.85 -18.90 4.17
N CYS A 46 8.01 -19.91 4.38
CA CYS A 46 8.40 -21.31 4.23
C CYS A 46 8.12 -21.82 2.81
N ARG A 47 8.83 -22.86 2.38
CA ARG A 47 8.36 -23.64 1.22
C ARG A 47 7.17 -24.49 1.63
N GLU A 48 6.24 -24.70 0.71
CA GLU A 48 5.12 -25.62 0.94
C GLU A 48 5.62 -26.99 1.40
N GLY A 49 5.10 -27.48 2.53
CA GLY A 49 5.48 -28.77 3.12
C GLY A 49 6.73 -28.77 4.01
N ASP A 50 7.39 -27.62 4.21
CA ASP A 50 8.54 -27.52 5.13
C ASP A 50 8.10 -27.40 6.59
N ALA A 51 7.88 -28.55 7.23
CA ALA A 51 7.44 -28.62 8.62
C ALA A 51 8.46 -28.06 9.64
N ALA A 52 9.75 -28.07 9.30
CA ALA A 52 10.80 -27.56 10.19
C ALA A 52 10.80 -26.02 10.22
N CYS A 53 10.60 -25.41 9.05
CA CYS A 53 10.42 -23.96 8.93
C CYS A 53 9.18 -23.49 9.72
N LEU A 54 8.04 -24.18 9.56
CA LEU A 54 6.78 -23.85 10.27
C LEU A 54 6.86 -24.00 11.79
N ALA A 55 7.64 -24.97 12.29
CA ALA A 55 7.83 -25.16 13.73
C ALA A 55 8.70 -24.06 14.38
N SER A 56 9.32 -23.19 13.58
CA SER A 56 10.26 -22.17 14.03
C SER A 56 9.59 -20.84 14.40
N VAL A 57 8.52 -20.90 15.19
CA VAL A 57 7.73 -19.75 15.69
C VAL A 57 8.59 -18.65 16.35
N GLN A 58 9.81 -18.99 16.81
CA GLN A 58 10.76 -18.05 17.39
C GLN A 58 11.07 -16.85 16.49
N TYR A 59 11.10 -17.02 15.16
CA TYR A 59 11.41 -15.91 14.25
C TYR A 59 10.36 -14.79 14.29
N GLN A 60 9.10 -15.12 14.56
CA GLN A 60 7.98 -14.20 14.34
C GLN A 60 7.65 -13.25 15.50
N THR A 61 8.32 -13.43 16.64
CA THR A 61 8.09 -12.57 17.83
C THR A 61 9.37 -12.25 18.60
N VAL A 62 10.51 -12.21 17.92
CA VAL A 62 11.81 -11.87 18.53
C VAL A 62 11.78 -10.48 19.19
N PRO A 63 12.44 -10.27 20.35
CA PRO A 63 12.62 -8.93 20.90
C PRO A 63 13.39 -8.01 19.95
N LEU A 64 13.19 -6.70 20.07
CA LEU A 64 13.98 -5.72 19.32
C LEU A 64 15.48 -5.86 19.66
N PRO A 65 16.38 -5.83 18.67
CA PRO A 65 17.81 -5.92 18.92
C PRO A 65 18.32 -4.65 19.62
N PRO A 66 19.45 -4.72 20.34
CA PRO A 66 20.07 -3.54 20.93
C PRO A 66 20.60 -2.56 19.86
N PRO A 67 20.92 -1.30 20.23
CA PRO A 67 21.52 -0.33 19.33
C PRO A 67 22.81 -0.85 18.66
N GLY A 68 22.97 -0.57 17.36
CA GLY A 68 24.11 -1.02 16.57
C GLY A 68 24.06 -2.49 16.12
N VAL A 69 22.95 -3.19 16.38
CA VAL A 69 22.72 -4.55 15.88
C VAL A 69 21.54 -4.55 14.92
N GLN A 70 21.77 -5.02 13.70
CA GLN A 70 20.72 -5.18 12.71
C GLN A 70 20.01 -6.51 12.88
N LEU A 71 18.70 -6.52 12.68
CA LEU A 71 17.92 -7.75 12.52
C LEU A 71 17.08 -7.65 11.25
N TRP A 72 17.21 -8.66 10.40
CA TRP A 72 16.50 -8.78 9.14
C TRP A 72 15.30 -9.73 9.33
N ASN A 73 14.19 -9.47 8.62
CA ASN A 73 13.00 -10.32 8.56
C ASN A 73 12.46 -10.66 9.96
N ALA A 74 12.12 -9.63 10.72
CA ALA A 74 11.58 -9.76 12.07
C ALA A 74 10.33 -8.88 12.20
N TYR A 75 9.18 -9.50 12.41
CA TYR A 75 7.89 -8.80 12.54
C TYR A 75 7.93 -7.68 13.60
N SER A 76 8.61 -7.90 14.73
CA SER A 76 8.75 -6.88 15.78
C SER A 76 9.52 -5.63 15.33
N VAL A 77 10.51 -5.80 14.46
CA VAL A 77 11.29 -4.71 13.85
C VAL A 77 10.41 -3.93 12.88
N ASP A 78 9.55 -4.59 12.12
CA ASP A 78 8.59 -3.92 11.25
C ASP A 78 7.52 -3.14 12.03
N ILE A 79 6.98 -3.68 13.14
CA ILE A 79 6.08 -2.90 13.99
C ILE A 79 6.76 -1.63 14.49
N ALA A 80 7.98 -1.76 15.02
CA ALA A 80 8.74 -0.62 15.54
C ALA A 80 9.13 0.37 14.44
N GLY A 81 9.37 -0.11 13.23
CA GLY A 81 9.62 0.67 12.03
C GLY A 81 8.41 1.48 11.58
N ASN A 82 7.24 0.86 11.46
CA ASN A 82 5.99 1.54 11.13
C ASN A 82 5.66 2.65 12.15
N ASP A 83 5.85 2.35 13.44
CA ASP A 83 5.80 3.29 14.55
C ASP A 83 6.72 4.52 14.36
N LEU A 84 7.97 4.26 13.97
CA LEU A 84 8.99 5.27 13.77
C LEU A 84 8.70 6.12 12.54
N ILE A 85 8.32 5.51 11.43
CA ILE A 85 7.90 6.20 10.20
C ILE A 85 6.76 7.15 10.52
N TYR A 86 5.71 6.69 11.19
CA TYR A 86 4.59 7.54 11.56
C TYR A 86 5.04 8.76 12.38
N LYS A 87 5.89 8.57 13.40
CA LYS A 87 6.44 9.69 14.20
C LYS A 87 7.26 10.68 13.37
N ILE A 88 8.04 10.20 12.39
CA ILE A 88 8.79 11.06 11.47
C ILE A 88 7.80 11.91 10.66
N LEU A 89 6.75 11.29 10.11
CA LEU A 89 5.75 11.94 9.26
C LEU A 89 4.96 13.04 9.98
N LEU A 90 4.77 12.96 11.30
CA LEU A 90 4.11 14.02 12.10
C LEU A 90 4.80 15.40 11.99
N ASN A 91 6.09 15.45 11.62
CA ASN A 91 6.85 16.68 11.45
C ASN A 91 6.57 17.40 10.11
N TYR A 92 5.76 16.80 9.25
CA TYR A 92 5.44 17.30 7.92
C TYR A 92 3.96 17.64 7.81
N SER A 93 3.63 18.50 6.86
CA SER A 93 2.26 18.89 6.53
C SER A 93 2.16 19.23 5.05
N ASP A 94 0.98 19.00 4.47
CA ASP A 94 0.68 19.40 3.11
C ASP A 94 0.37 20.91 3.00
N SER A 95 -0.02 21.36 1.81
CA SER A 95 -0.32 22.77 1.55
C SER A 95 -1.53 23.33 2.33
N ALA A 96 -2.36 22.46 2.92
CA ALA A 96 -3.50 22.81 3.77
C ALA A 96 -3.23 22.54 5.27
N GLY A 97 -1.99 22.19 5.65
CA GLY A 97 -1.62 21.88 7.03
C GLY A 97 -1.92 20.43 7.47
N ARG A 98 -2.50 19.59 6.60
CA ARG A 98 -2.86 18.20 6.91
C ARG A 98 -1.62 17.32 7.01
N LYS A 99 -1.63 16.36 7.95
CA LYS A 99 -0.51 15.43 8.16
C LYS A 99 -0.46 14.35 7.08
N PRO A 100 0.73 13.82 6.75
CA PRO A 100 0.84 12.67 5.88
C PRO A 100 0.06 11.48 6.42
N LYS A 101 -0.51 10.70 5.50
CA LYS A 101 -1.19 9.43 5.78
C LYS A 101 -0.35 8.30 5.19
N LEU A 102 -0.33 7.17 5.87
CA LEU A 102 0.31 5.95 5.41
C LEU A 102 -0.71 5.04 4.75
N PHE A 103 -0.27 4.45 3.65
CA PHE A 103 -0.80 3.17 3.21
C PHE A 103 0.09 2.08 3.80
N ILE A 104 -0.47 1.30 4.72
CA ILE A 104 0.25 0.23 5.41
C ILE A 104 -0.12 -1.07 4.71
N GLU A 105 0.89 -1.75 4.21
CA GLU A 105 0.74 -3.00 3.50
C GLU A 105 1.47 -4.08 4.27
N PRO A 106 0.73 -4.83 5.09
CA PRO A 106 1.36 -5.83 5.89
C PRO A 106 1.32 -7.20 5.23
N ALA A 107 2.40 -7.95 5.48
CA ALA A 107 2.50 -9.37 5.22
C ALA A 107 1.41 -10.17 5.95
N GLY A 108 1.23 -11.42 5.53
CA GLY A 108 0.17 -12.31 6.02
C GLY A 108 0.16 -12.45 7.55
N GLU A 109 1.34 -12.54 8.17
CA GLU A 109 1.57 -12.69 9.60
C GLU A 109 0.85 -11.61 10.41
N TRP A 110 0.80 -10.38 9.91
CA TRP A 110 0.12 -9.27 10.57
C TRP A 110 -1.38 -9.53 10.72
N TRP A 111 -2.03 -9.95 9.64
CA TRP A 111 -3.48 -10.19 9.61
C TRP A 111 -3.89 -11.29 10.57
N GLN A 112 -3.06 -12.33 10.65
CA GLN A 112 -3.29 -13.42 11.59
C GLN A 112 -2.99 -13.01 13.03
N THR A 113 -1.87 -12.31 13.26
CA THR A 113 -1.48 -11.83 14.59
C THR A 113 -2.64 -11.08 15.20
N TYR A 114 -3.21 -10.12 14.47
CA TYR A 114 -4.25 -9.24 14.95
C TYR A 114 -5.43 -9.95 15.62
N LEU A 115 -5.76 -11.16 15.15
CA LEU A 115 -6.90 -11.95 15.63
C LEU A 115 -6.53 -12.96 16.72
N ASP A 116 -5.23 -13.14 16.95
CA ASP A 116 -4.72 -14.05 17.96
C ASP A 116 -4.84 -13.42 19.37
N PRO A 117 -5.46 -14.11 20.34
CA PRO A 117 -5.67 -13.57 21.69
C PRO A 117 -4.39 -13.44 22.52
N VAL A 118 -3.28 -14.05 22.08
CA VAL A 118 -1.97 -14.02 22.74
C VAL A 118 -1.07 -12.95 22.12
N HIS A 119 -1.19 -12.70 20.82
CA HIS A 119 -0.24 -11.86 20.07
C HIS A 119 -0.85 -10.61 19.40
N GLY A 120 -2.19 -10.49 19.27
CA GLY A 120 -2.86 -9.58 18.32
C GLY A 120 -2.89 -8.09 18.57
N GLY A 121 -2.52 -7.62 19.76
CA GLY A 121 -2.52 -6.18 20.04
C GLY A 121 -1.30 -5.42 19.50
N LYS A 122 -0.13 -6.07 19.43
CA LYS A 122 1.17 -5.36 19.42
C LYS A 122 1.35 -4.38 18.26
N ALA A 123 0.74 -4.68 17.11
CA ALA A 123 0.85 -3.88 15.91
C ALA A 123 0.07 -2.55 15.97
N PHE A 124 -0.90 -2.44 16.87
CA PHE A 124 -1.82 -1.28 16.99
C PHE A 124 -1.87 -0.66 18.40
N ASP A 125 -1.25 -1.29 19.39
CA ASP A 125 -1.38 -0.87 20.81
C ASP A 125 -0.91 0.57 21.08
N LYS A 126 -0.03 1.12 20.23
CA LYS A 126 0.49 2.48 20.41
C LYS A 126 -0.28 3.55 19.65
N PHE A 127 -0.71 3.23 18.44
CA PHE A 127 -1.42 4.15 17.56
C PHE A 127 -2.65 3.48 16.96
N ASN A 128 -3.80 4.15 17.08
CA ASN A 128 -4.98 3.81 16.31
C ASN A 128 -4.80 4.35 14.87
N TYR A 129 -4.06 3.62 14.03
CA TYR A 129 -3.73 4.05 12.67
C TYR A 129 -4.97 4.36 11.82
N LEU A 130 -6.08 3.65 12.01
CA LEU A 130 -7.34 3.91 11.32
C LEU A 130 -7.94 5.26 11.71
N ALA A 131 -8.02 5.57 13.02
CA ALA A 131 -8.52 6.87 13.47
C ALA A 131 -7.61 8.04 13.08
N LEU A 132 -6.35 7.76 12.79
CA LEU A 132 -5.39 8.72 12.26
C LEU A 132 -5.52 8.92 10.74
N GLY A 133 -6.42 8.19 10.08
CA GLY A 133 -6.71 8.29 8.65
C GLY A 133 -5.74 7.52 7.76
N ASN A 134 -4.97 6.59 8.30
CA ASN A 134 -4.15 5.67 7.50
C ASN A 134 -5.04 4.58 6.89
N GLU A 135 -4.58 4.01 5.77
CA GLU A 135 -5.24 2.91 5.06
C GLU A 135 -4.42 1.63 5.21
N PHE A 136 -5.10 0.48 5.26
CA PHE A 136 -4.45 -0.82 5.16
C PHE A 136 -4.86 -1.52 3.87
N GLY A 137 -3.92 -2.17 3.20
CA GLY A 137 -4.16 -2.98 2.00
C GLY A 137 -3.51 -4.35 2.09
N MET A 138 -3.69 -5.21 1.09
CA MET A 138 -3.02 -6.52 1.08
C MET A 138 -1.70 -6.48 0.34
N GLN A 139 -0.66 -7.05 0.94
CA GLN A 139 0.60 -7.35 0.27
C GLN A 139 0.49 -8.63 -0.57
N GLY A 140 0.54 -8.50 -1.89
CA GLY A 140 0.36 -9.60 -2.86
C GLY A 140 1.62 -10.43 -3.14
N HIS A 141 2.70 -10.26 -2.38
CA HIS A 141 3.92 -11.05 -2.52
C HIS A 141 3.64 -12.55 -2.27
N ALA A 142 4.52 -13.44 -2.74
CA ALA A 142 4.29 -14.88 -2.86
C ALA A 142 4.03 -15.57 -1.50
N ILE A 143 2.81 -15.45 -0.96
CA ILE A 143 2.49 -15.86 0.40
C ILE A 143 1.04 -16.38 0.46
N MET A 144 0.83 -17.63 0.87
CA MET A 144 -0.50 -18.17 1.20
C MET A 144 -0.47 -18.94 2.52
N TYR A 145 -1.64 -19.16 3.12
CA TYR A 145 -1.72 -19.66 4.49
C TYR A 145 -1.44 -21.16 4.58
N SER A 146 -0.62 -21.56 5.56
CA SER A 146 -0.24 -22.97 5.75
C SER A 146 -1.30 -23.84 6.44
N GLY A 147 -2.33 -23.24 7.04
CA GLY A 147 -3.25 -23.93 7.95
C GLY A 147 -2.87 -23.82 9.43
N ILE A 148 -1.63 -23.41 9.74
CA ILE A 148 -1.08 -23.30 11.09
C ILE A 148 -0.90 -21.83 11.47
N ASN A 149 -1.17 -21.48 12.72
CA ASN A 149 -0.91 -20.14 13.24
C ASN A 149 0.52 -19.71 12.94
N PHE A 150 0.69 -18.51 12.38
CA PHE A 150 1.99 -17.91 12.09
C PHE A 150 2.78 -18.66 11.00
N GLY A 151 2.10 -19.45 10.17
CA GLY A 151 2.74 -20.23 9.10
C GLY A 151 2.27 -19.82 7.71
N TRP A 152 3.21 -19.37 6.88
CA TRP A 152 2.97 -18.93 5.51
C TRP A 152 3.90 -19.62 4.52
N TYR A 153 3.37 -19.95 3.35
CA TYR A 153 4.10 -20.62 2.27
C TYR A 153 4.30 -19.71 1.07
N ASN A 154 5.43 -19.89 0.40
CA ASN A 154 5.61 -19.39 -0.96
C ASN A 154 4.61 -20.07 -1.89
N SER A 155 3.59 -19.31 -2.34
CA SER A 155 2.62 -19.79 -3.30
C SER A 155 3.31 -20.12 -4.64
N PRO A 156 2.94 -21.22 -5.33
CA PRO A 156 3.43 -21.50 -6.67
C PRO A 156 3.12 -20.34 -7.65
N HIS A 157 4.04 -20.06 -8.58
CA HIS A 157 3.86 -19.03 -9.61
C HIS A 157 2.97 -19.50 -10.77
N THR A 158 1.73 -19.84 -10.43
CA THR A 158 0.69 -20.34 -11.34
C THR A 158 -0.63 -19.64 -11.06
N GLU A 159 -1.60 -19.68 -11.99
CA GLU A 159 -2.94 -19.13 -11.79
C GLU A 159 -3.61 -19.64 -10.50
N GLU A 160 -3.51 -20.95 -10.26
CA GLU A 160 -4.05 -21.57 -9.05
C GLU A 160 -3.34 -21.08 -7.77
N GLY A 161 -2.01 -20.90 -7.84
CA GLY A 161 -1.23 -20.34 -6.72
C GLY A 161 -1.64 -18.91 -6.40
N VAL A 162 -1.78 -18.05 -7.41
CA VAL A 162 -2.23 -16.67 -7.26
C VAL A 162 -3.65 -16.61 -6.68
N ALA A 163 -4.59 -17.39 -7.23
CA ALA A 163 -5.97 -17.41 -6.76
C ALA A 163 -6.08 -17.87 -5.29
N ARG A 164 -5.34 -18.92 -4.90
CA ARG A 164 -5.29 -19.38 -3.50
C ARG A 164 -4.72 -18.33 -2.57
N LYS A 165 -3.59 -17.71 -2.93
CA LYS A 165 -2.97 -16.62 -2.19
C LYS A 165 -3.95 -15.47 -1.91
N PHE A 166 -4.57 -14.92 -2.95
CA PHE A 166 -5.48 -13.78 -2.79
C PHE A 166 -6.71 -14.11 -1.95
N ARG A 167 -7.26 -15.33 -2.11
CA ARG A 167 -8.38 -15.80 -1.29
C ARG A 167 -7.99 -15.89 0.19
N ASP A 168 -6.84 -16.49 0.49
CA ASP A 168 -6.40 -16.70 1.87
C ASP A 168 -6.06 -15.36 2.54
N LEU A 169 -5.30 -14.49 1.87
CA LEU A 169 -5.00 -13.14 2.38
C LEU A 169 -6.29 -12.32 2.61
N ASN A 170 -7.23 -12.33 1.67
CA ASN A 170 -8.51 -11.64 1.82
C ASN A 170 -9.34 -12.20 3.00
N PHE A 171 -9.31 -13.51 3.22
CA PHE A 171 -9.97 -14.15 4.35
C PHE A 171 -9.43 -13.67 5.70
N PHE A 172 -8.11 -13.61 5.88
CA PHE A 172 -7.51 -13.13 7.13
C PHE A 172 -7.70 -11.61 7.30
N ALA A 173 -7.49 -10.83 6.23
CA ALA A 173 -7.69 -9.39 6.29
C ALA A 173 -9.14 -9.01 6.60
N GLY A 174 -10.12 -9.76 6.07
CA GLY A 174 -11.54 -9.55 6.31
C GLY A 174 -12.00 -9.87 7.75
N GLN A 175 -11.16 -10.54 8.53
CA GLN A 175 -11.43 -10.82 9.94
C GLN A 175 -10.80 -9.78 10.87
N ALA A 176 -9.91 -8.90 10.40
CA ALA A 176 -9.25 -7.92 11.26
C ALA A 176 -10.16 -6.70 11.57
N TYR A 177 -10.49 -6.52 12.86
CA TYR A 177 -11.31 -5.39 13.35
C TYR A 177 -10.65 -4.59 14.47
N PHE A 178 -10.42 -3.30 14.26
CA PHE A 178 -9.91 -2.38 15.29
C PHE A 178 -10.99 -1.38 15.72
N GLY A 179 -11.27 -1.30 17.02
CA GLY A 179 -12.31 -0.41 17.55
C GLY A 179 -13.70 -0.65 16.95
N GLY A 180 -14.01 -1.89 16.56
CA GLY A 180 -15.28 -2.26 15.90
C GLY A 180 -15.34 -1.93 14.40
N GLN A 181 -14.25 -1.46 13.79
CA GLN A 181 -14.16 -1.15 12.37
C GLN A 181 -13.25 -2.15 11.66
N ALA A 182 -13.62 -2.57 10.45
CA ALA A 182 -12.75 -3.41 9.62
C ALA A 182 -11.46 -2.66 9.28
N VAL A 183 -10.31 -3.32 9.43
CA VAL A 183 -9.00 -2.72 9.19
C VAL A 183 -8.73 -2.56 7.68
N ASN A 184 -9.20 -3.50 6.85
CA ASN A 184 -9.08 -3.47 5.39
C ASN A 184 -10.28 -2.72 4.73
N GLY A 185 -10.52 -1.48 5.20
CA GLY A 185 -11.68 -0.64 4.90
C GLY A 185 -11.82 -0.11 3.45
N GLY A 186 -11.00 -0.61 2.53
CA GLY A 186 -11.07 -0.40 1.09
C GLY A 186 -10.26 -1.49 0.42
N LYS A 187 -10.81 -2.15 -0.60
CA LYS A 187 -10.16 -3.31 -1.23
C LYS A 187 -9.06 -2.86 -2.20
N THR A 188 -7.95 -2.45 -1.60
CA THR A 188 -6.68 -2.08 -2.23
C THR A 188 -5.68 -3.22 -2.02
N PHE A 189 -4.99 -3.63 -3.07
CA PHE A 189 -3.89 -4.59 -2.97
C PHE A 189 -2.67 -4.02 -3.66
N THR A 190 -1.51 -4.57 -3.31
CA THR A 190 -0.22 -4.17 -3.86
C THR A 190 0.59 -5.38 -4.36
N GLY A 191 1.35 -5.18 -5.43
CA GLY A 191 2.46 -6.05 -5.76
C GLY A 191 2.12 -7.47 -6.21
N GLY A 192 3.19 -8.27 -6.28
CA GLY A 192 3.17 -9.68 -6.68
C GLY A 192 3.65 -9.91 -8.11
N TRP A 193 3.52 -8.92 -9.01
CA TRP A 193 3.88 -9.07 -10.42
C TRP A 193 5.32 -9.56 -10.65
N LYS A 194 6.31 -8.95 -9.96
CA LYS A 194 7.75 -9.30 -10.07
C LYS A 194 8.03 -10.79 -9.82
N LEU A 195 7.28 -11.39 -8.91
CA LEU A 195 7.42 -12.79 -8.54
C LEU A 195 6.65 -13.66 -9.51
N GLU A 196 5.38 -13.33 -9.76
CA GLU A 196 4.51 -14.17 -10.59
C GLU A 196 4.95 -14.21 -12.06
N ARG A 197 5.57 -13.15 -12.59
CA ARG A 197 6.13 -13.15 -13.96
C ARG A 197 7.17 -14.24 -14.20
N GLN A 198 7.83 -14.74 -13.15
CA GLN A 198 8.83 -15.80 -13.28
C GLN A 198 8.20 -17.12 -13.77
N GLY A 199 6.94 -17.37 -13.39
CA GLY A 199 6.19 -18.57 -13.81
C GLY A 199 5.15 -18.29 -14.90
N LEU A 200 4.51 -17.12 -14.88
CA LEU A 200 3.40 -16.77 -15.77
C LEU A 200 3.82 -15.92 -16.98
N GLY A 201 5.01 -15.30 -16.94
CA GLY A 201 5.43 -14.27 -17.88
C GLY A 201 4.84 -12.90 -17.56
N ASP A 202 5.39 -11.86 -18.20
CA ASP A 202 5.16 -10.46 -17.87
C ASP A 202 3.67 -10.02 -17.95
N GLU A 203 3.11 -9.93 -19.15
CA GLU A 203 1.73 -9.42 -19.33
C GLU A 203 0.67 -10.33 -18.69
N TYR A 204 0.92 -11.65 -18.70
CA TYR A 204 -0.06 -12.62 -18.22
C TYR A 204 -0.13 -12.65 -16.69
N ALA A 205 0.99 -12.43 -15.99
CA ALA A 205 0.99 -12.29 -14.54
C ALA A 205 0.07 -11.15 -14.08
N GLU A 206 0.13 -9.99 -14.72
CA GLU A 206 -0.72 -8.83 -14.39
C GLU A 206 -2.21 -9.18 -14.54
N VAL A 207 -2.58 -9.78 -15.69
CA VAL A 207 -3.97 -10.23 -15.95
C VAL A 207 -4.43 -11.17 -14.83
N VAL A 208 -3.65 -12.21 -14.51
CA VAL A 208 -4.04 -13.23 -13.52
C VAL A 208 -4.18 -12.63 -12.12
N ILE A 209 -3.26 -11.75 -11.71
CA ILE A 209 -3.30 -11.05 -10.42
C ILE A 209 -4.54 -10.17 -10.33
N ASP A 210 -4.78 -9.34 -11.35
CA ASP A 210 -5.92 -8.43 -11.37
C ASP A 210 -7.26 -9.18 -11.32
N HIS A 211 -7.39 -10.29 -12.06
CA HIS A 211 -8.63 -11.07 -12.04
C HIS A 211 -8.84 -11.75 -10.69
N ALA A 212 -7.78 -12.30 -10.09
CA ALA A 212 -7.84 -12.89 -8.75
C ALA A 212 -8.24 -11.84 -7.69
N ALA A 213 -7.62 -10.66 -7.72
CA ALA A 213 -7.93 -9.55 -6.83
C ALA A 213 -9.36 -9.03 -7.07
N TYR A 214 -9.75 -8.83 -8.33
CA TYR A 214 -11.08 -8.36 -8.71
C TYR A 214 -12.18 -9.30 -8.23
N ALA A 215 -11.97 -10.62 -8.34
CA ALA A 215 -12.89 -11.64 -7.84
C ALA A 215 -13.08 -11.56 -6.30
N GLN A 216 -12.05 -11.15 -5.56
CA GLN A 216 -12.15 -10.87 -4.13
C GLN A 216 -12.76 -9.49 -3.81
N GLY A 217 -13.10 -8.69 -4.83
CA GLY A 217 -13.71 -7.37 -4.72
C GLY A 217 -12.72 -6.20 -4.73
N TYR A 218 -11.43 -6.46 -4.95
CA TYR A 218 -10.42 -5.42 -5.07
C TYR A 218 -10.63 -4.65 -6.37
N ARG A 219 -10.43 -3.34 -6.31
CA ARG A 219 -10.65 -2.43 -7.46
C ARG A 219 -9.48 -1.50 -7.71
N ILE A 220 -8.48 -1.56 -6.84
CA ILE A 220 -7.32 -0.71 -6.87
C ILE A 220 -6.11 -1.62 -6.78
N SER A 221 -5.31 -1.61 -7.85
CA SER A 221 -4.03 -2.28 -7.97
C SER A 221 -2.96 -1.22 -7.77
N PHE A 222 -2.24 -1.37 -6.67
CA PHE A 222 -0.96 -0.74 -6.44
C PHE A 222 0.10 -1.71 -6.93
N GLU A 223 1.12 -1.24 -7.61
CA GLU A 223 2.24 -2.11 -7.95
C GLU A 223 3.52 -1.48 -7.43
N ASP A 224 4.15 -2.24 -6.56
CA ASP A 224 5.43 -1.92 -5.98
C ASP A 224 6.52 -2.36 -6.96
N HIS A 225 7.44 -1.45 -7.24
CA HIS A 225 8.73 -1.73 -7.87
C HIS A 225 8.76 -2.14 -9.35
N ASP A 226 7.72 -2.72 -9.95
CA ASP A 226 7.92 -3.44 -11.22
C ASP A 226 6.70 -3.60 -12.18
N GLY A 227 5.45 -3.36 -11.77
CA GLY A 227 4.33 -4.07 -12.40
C GLY A 227 3.25 -3.28 -13.09
N HIS A 228 3.51 -2.57 -14.20
CA HIS A 228 2.46 -2.38 -15.22
C HIS A 228 3.07 -2.36 -16.61
N ILE A 229 2.58 -3.22 -17.50
CA ILE A 229 3.04 -3.24 -18.90
C ILE A 229 1.87 -3.06 -19.86
N LYS A 230 0.70 -3.61 -19.54
CA LYS A 230 -0.31 -3.85 -20.58
C LYS A 230 -1.17 -2.64 -20.92
N ASP A 231 -1.20 -1.61 -20.08
CA ASP A 231 -2.10 -0.46 -20.27
C ASP A 231 -1.48 0.89 -19.85
N GLU A 232 -0.15 1.01 -19.83
CA GLU A 232 0.47 2.33 -19.74
C GLU A 232 0.05 3.17 -20.96
N PRO A 233 -0.49 4.39 -20.78
CA PRO A 233 -0.77 5.29 -21.88
C PRO A 233 0.46 5.48 -22.78
N LEU A 234 0.25 5.44 -24.10
CA LEU A 234 1.31 5.64 -25.09
C LEU A 234 2.11 6.91 -24.78
N GLY A 235 3.44 6.77 -24.61
CA GLY A 235 4.35 7.87 -24.31
C GLY A 235 4.83 7.96 -22.86
N ILE A 236 4.37 7.08 -21.97
CA ILE A 236 5.01 6.84 -20.67
C ILE A 236 6.25 5.96 -20.89
N ASN A 237 7.34 6.29 -20.21
CA ASN A 237 8.63 5.61 -20.34
C ASN A 237 8.73 4.57 -19.22
N ASN A 238 8.81 3.29 -19.57
CA ASN A 238 8.96 2.14 -18.66
C ASN A 238 10.14 2.26 -17.66
N GLN A 239 11.06 3.21 -17.85
CA GLN A 239 12.11 3.54 -16.88
C GLN A 239 11.59 4.17 -15.57
N HIS A 240 10.38 4.73 -15.56
CA HIS A 240 9.79 5.40 -14.39
C HIS A 240 8.30 5.08 -14.25
N ALA A 241 7.79 5.06 -13.03
CA ALA A 241 6.36 4.90 -12.79
C ALA A 241 5.54 6.05 -13.40
N SER A 242 4.31 5.75 -13.82
CA SER A 242 3.38 6.75 -14.33
C SER A 242 3.18 7.89 -13.30
N PRO A 243 3.28 9.17 -13.71
CA PRO A 243 3.04 10.29 -12.80
C PRO A 243 1.55 10.57 -12.58
N PHE A 244 0.63 9.78 -13.14
CA PHE A 244 -0.80 9.94 -12.99
C PHE A 244 -1.56 8.61 -12.89
N VAL A 245 -2.69 8.65 -12.17
CA VAL A 245 -3.59 7.52 -11.97
C VAL A 245 -4.28 7.17 -13.28
N TYR A 246 -4.43 5.88 -13.56
CA TYR A 246 -5.18 5.41 -14.73
C TYR A 246 -6.04 4.19 -14.40
N ARG A 247 -6.78 3.69 -15.38
CA ARG A 247 -7.63 2.51 -15.24
C ARG A 247 -7.36 1.54 -16.37
N THR A 248 -7.10 0.28 -16.01
CA THR A 248 -7.09 -0.85 -16.92
C THR A 248 -8.51 -1.43 -17.01
N VAL A 249 -8.96 -1.75 -18.23
CA VAL A 249 -10.23 -2.44 -18.49
C VAL A 249 -9.96 -3.62 -19.43
N TYR A 250 -10.12 -4.83 -18.92
CA TYR A 250 -9.92 -6.06 -19.66
C TYR A 250 -11.13 -6.40 -20.55
N PRO A 251 -10.96 -7.19 -21.63
CA PRO A 251 -12.05 -7.54 -22.54
C PRO A 251 -13.25 -8.25 -21.92
N ASP A 252 -13.05 -8.92 -20.78
CA ASP A 252 -14.08 -9.64 -20.04
C ASP A 252 -14.81 -8.77 -19.00
N GLY A 253 -14.51 -7.47 -18.95
CA GLY A 253 -15.14 -6.50 -18.06
C GLY A 253 -14.48 -6.36 -16.69
N VAL A 254 -13.42 -7.14 -16.40
CA VAL A 254 -12.57 -6.87 -15.23
C VAL A 254 -11.91 -5.51 -15.42
N TRP A 255 -11.82 -4.73 -14.34
CA TRP A 255 -11.17 -3.42 -14.39
C TRP A 255 -10.50 -3.11 -13.07
N MET A 256 -9.37 -2.40 -13.14
CA MET A 256 -8.62 -1.98 -11.96
C MET A 256 -8.16 -0.53 -12.13
N VAL A 257 -8.32 0.28 -11.07
CA VAL A 257 -7.60 1.56 -10.97
C VAL A 257 -6.15 1.24 -10.65
N LYS A 258 -5.23 1.74 -11.46
CA LYS A 258 -3.79 1.48 -11.38
C LYS A 258 -3.08 2.68 -10.79
N ILE A 259 -2.30 2.44 -9.74
CA ILE A 259 -1.48 3.46 -9.07
C ILE A 259 -0.06 2.91 -8.97
N ASP A 260 0.76 3.36 -9.93
CA ASP A 260 2.10 2.84 -10.15
C ASP A 260 3.16 3.63 -9.36
N MET A 261 4.16 2.98 -8.79
CA MET A 261 5.18 3.72 -8.04
C MET A 261 6.62 3.28 -8.26
N ASN A 262 7.51 4.21 -7.98
CA ASN A 262 8.92 3.88 -7.83
C ASN A 262 9.16 3.23 -6.49
N GLY A 263 10.29 2.53 -6.41
CA GLY A 263 10.65 1.79 -5.24
C GLY A 263 11.10 2.64 -4.05
N SER A 264 11.82 1.98 -3.15
CA SER A 264 12.30 2.60 -1.94
C SER A 264 13.25 3.75 -2.26
N VAL A 265 13.06 4.87 -1.56
CA VAL A 265 14.03 5.96 -1.57
C VAL A 265 15.08 5.63 -0.51
N SER A 266 16.33 5.41 -0.93
CA SER A 266 17.41 4.99 -0.04
C SER A 266 18.72 5.72 -0.34
N GLY A 267 19.50 6.01 0.69
CA GLY A 267 20.77 6.73 0.56
C GLY A 267 21.83 6.02 -0.28
N ASN A 268 21.74 4.70 -0.43
CA ASN A 268 22.78 3.92 -1.08
C ASN A 268 22.30 3.02 -2.23
N CYS A 269 21.00 2.96 -2.55
CA CYS A 269 20.39 2.06 -3.55
C CYS A 269 21.23 0.80 -3.86
N GLN A 270 21.49 0.00 -2.82
CA GLN A 270 22.32 -1.20 -2.92
C GLN A 270 21.43 -2.44 -3.10
N GLY A 271 20.99 -2.69 -4.34
CA GLY A 271 20.64 -4.03 -4.81
C GLY A 271 19.15 -4.41 -4.90
N ASN A 272 18.86 -5.26 -5.90
CA ASN A 272 17.68 -6.10 -6.19
C ASN A 272 16.26 -5.50 -6.21
N THR A 273 16.09 -4.22 -5.88
CA THR A 273 14.82 -3.51 -5.97
C THR A 273 14.77 -2.69 -7.25
N PRO A 274 14.05 -3.13 -8.30
CA PRO A 274 13.86 -2.31 -9.49
C PRO A 274 13.18 -0.98 -9.11
N ARG A 275 13.56 0.07 -9.83
CA ARG A 275 13.14 1.47 -9.58
C ARG A 275 13.49 2.01 -8.18
N CYS A 276 14.49 1.48 -7.47
CA CYS A 276 15.09 2.15 -6.29
C CYS A 276 15.57 3.55 -6.69
N GLU A 277 15.36 4.54 -5.83
CA GLU A 277 15.83 5.91 -6.06
C GLU A 277 16.74 6.39 -4.93
N THR A 278 17.82 7.06 -5.30
CA THR A 278 18.52 7.94 -4.36
C THR A 278 17.63 9.12 -4.01
N PRO A 279 17.87 9.82 -2.88
CA PRO A 279 17.09 11.00 -2.53
C PRO A 279 17.08 12.10 -3.60
N ALA A 280 18.17 12.22 -4.37
CA ALA A 280 18.27 13.20 -5.45
C ALA A 280 17.40 12.84 -6.66
N GLU A 281 17.34 11.56 -7.02
CA GLU A 281 16.48 11.07 -8.11
C GLU A 281 15.00 11.22 -7.76
N ALA A 282 14.63 10.79 -6.55
CA ALA A 282 13.28 10.96 -6.00
C ALA A 282 12.84 12.44 -5.99
N ALA A 283 13.72 13.35 -5.54
CA ALA A 283 13.47 14.79 -5.56
C ALA A 283 13.28 15.33 -7.00
N ALA A 284 14.11 14.89 -7.95
CA ALA A 284 13.99 15.28 -9.35
C ALA A 284 12.69 14.76 -10.00
N ARG A 285 12.26 13.53 -9.68
CA ARG A 285 10.97 12.98 -10.13
C ARG A 285 9.79 13.75 -9.54
N PHE A 286 9.85 14.11 -8.26
CA PHE A 286 8.83 14.93 -7.62
C PHE A 286 8.71 16.31 -8.30
N ASP A 287 9.84 16.99 -8.52
CA ASP A 287 9.87 18.30 -9.19
C ASP A 287 9.35 18.21 -10.62
N ARG A 288 9.70 17.15 -11.35
CA ARG A 288 9.16 16.89 -12.69
C ARG A 288 7.65 16.69 -12.66
N THR A 289 7.13 15.97 -11.67
CA THR A 289 5.68 15.74 -11.51
C THR A 289 4.95 17.07 -11.28
N LEU A 290 5.50 17.95 -10.45
CA LEU A 290 4.97 19.30 -10.25
C LEU A 290 4.97 20.11 -11.55
N GLN A 291 6.05 20.05 -12.32
CA GLN A 291 6.17 20.75 -13.61
C GLN A 291 5.16 20.24 -14.63
N VAL A 292 5.02 18.92 -14.78
CA VAL A 292 4.05 18.30 -15.71
C VAL A 292 2.63 18.64 -15.29
N ARG A 293 2.30 18.56 -14.00
CA ARG A 293 0.99 18.99 -13.53
C ARG A 293 0.72 20.46 -13.86
N ALA A 294 1.70 21.33 -13.68
CA ALA A 294 1.53 22.76 -13.94
C ALA A 294 1.34 23.07 -15.44
N SER A 295 1.91 22.26 -16.34
CA SER A 295 1.81 22.46 -17.80
C SER A 295 0.66 21.69 -18.46
N ASP A 296 0.08 20.69 -17.79
CA ASP A 296 -1.04 19.91 -18.31
C ASP A 296 -2.41 20.45 -17.82
N PRO A 297 -3.22 21.05 -18.69
CA PRO A 297 -4.53 21.58 -18.32
C PRO A 297 -5.62 20.49 -18.22
N ASP A 298 -5.35 19.24 -18.59
CA ASP A 298 -6.34 18.16 -18.63
C ASP A 298 -6.90 17.85 -17.23
N PRO A 299 -8.19 18.16 -16.98
CA PRO A 299 -8.79 17.95 -15.66
C PRO A 299 -9.06 16.48 -15.37
N SER A 300 -9.00 15.59 -16.36
CA SER A 300 -9.20 14.16 -16.17
C SER A 300 -7.99 13.47 -15.54
N LYS A 301 -6.79 14.04 -15.73
CA LYS A 301 -5.55 13.49 -15.18
C LYS A 301 -5.39 13.82 -13.71
N VAL A 302 -5.10 12.80 -12.92
CA VAL A 302 -4.82 12.92 -11.48
C VAL A 302 -3.35 12.64 -11.25
N TYR A 303 -2.57 13.69 -11.08
CA TYR A 303 -1.12 13.60 -10.90
C TYR A 303 -0.74 13.25 -9.47
N PHE A 304 0.15 12.29 -9.31
CA PHE A 304 0.62 11.88 -8.01
C PHE A 304 2.11 11.58 -8.00
N TYR A 305 2.66 11.60 -6.79
CA TYR A 305 4.00 11.14 -6.47
C TYR A 305 3.88 10.05 -5.40
N GLY A 306 4.19 8.82 -5.78
CA GLY A 306 4.27 7.66 -4.88
C GLY A 306 5.72 7.24 -4.62
N PHE A 307 5.97 6.73 -3.42
CA PHE A 307 7.21 6.03 -3.06
C PHE A 307 6.96 5.01 -1.93
N VAL A 308 7.81 3.99 -1.90
CA VAL A 308 7.79 2.91 -0.91
C VAL A 308 8.76 3.22 0.24
N THR A 309 8.42 2.78 1.44
CA THR A 309 9.33 2.60 2.57
C THR A 309 9.17 1.20 3.14
N HIS A 310 10.25 0.59 3.61
CA HIS A 310 10.18 -0.65 4.37
C HIS A 310 10.35 -0.35 5.85
N SER A 311 9.40 -0.82 6.66
CA SER A 311 9.41 -0.57 8.09
C SER A 311 10.72 -0.99 8.75
N GLY A 312 11.16 -2.22 8.51
CA GLY A 312 12.43 -2.72 9.03
C GLY A 312 13.65 -2.04 8.42
N GLY A 313 13.57 -1.59 7.16
CA GLY A 313 14.63 -0.80 6.52
C GLY A 313 14.86 0.54 7.22
N VAL A 314 13.79 1.29 7.48
CA VAL A 314 13.84 2.56 8.21
C VAL A 314 14.27 2.33 9.65
N TRP A 315 13.71 1.34 10.35
CA TRP A 315 14.09 1.07 11.73
C TRP A 315 15.57 0.73 11.87
N ASN A 316 16.08 -0.17 11.02
CA ASN A 316 17.47 -0.59 11.03
C ASN A 316 18.41 0.58 10.76
N ASP A 317 18.10 1.46 9.80
CA ASP A 317 18.95 2.64 9.51
C ASP A 317 19.08 3.55 10.75
N PHE A 318 17.99 3.74 11.51
CA PHE A 318 18.03 4.49 12.75
C PHE A 318 18.71 3.73 13.90
N ASN A 319 18.51 2.41 14.02
CA ASN A 319 19.11 1.61 15.08
C ASN A 319 20.62 1.45 14.90
N MET A 320 21.09 1.43 13.66
CA MET A 320 22.51 1.36 13.30
C MET A 320 23.22 2.71 13.40
N ALA A 321 22.48 3.83 13.36
CA ALA A 321 23.06 5.15 13.48
C ALA A 321 23.58 5.41 14.91
N LEU A 322 24.90 5.51 15.07
CA LEU A 322 25.50 6.00 16.30
C LEU A 322 25.15 7.49 16.51
N PRO A 323 25.07 7.98 17.76
CA PRO A 323 24.88 9.39 18.04
C PRO A 323 25.85 10.27 17.25
N GLY A 324 25.31 11.18 16.42
CA GLY A 324 26.10 12.09 15.59
C GLY A 324 26.54 11.54 14.23
N GLN A 325 26.27 10.29 13.90
CA GLN A 325 26.49 9.74 12.55
C GLN A 325 25.27 9.96 11.65
N PRO A 326 25.46 10.21 10.35
CA PRO A 326 24.37 10.34 9.41
C PRO A 326 23.70 8.99 9.13
N LEU A 327 22.40 9.02 8.88
CA LEU A 327 21.66 7.92 8.26
C LEU A 327 22.20 7.66 6.86
N THR A 328 22.10 6.41 6.37
CA THR A 328 22.64 6.04 5.05
C THR A 328 21.70 5.18 4.19
N GLY A 329 20.64 4.64 4.78
CA GLY A 329 19.66 3.76 4.12
C GLY A 329 18.31 4.43 3.88
N GLU A 330 17.23 3.68 4.13
CA GLU A 330 15.86 4.14 3.88
C GLU A 330 15.40 5.24 4.84
N GLY A 331 15.94 5.25 6.07
CA GLY A 331 15.68 6.33 7.01
C GLY A 331 16.22 7.67 6.52
N LEU A 332 17.40 7.68 5.89
CA LEU A 332 17.92 8.86 5.18
C LEU A 332 16.97 9.25 4.03
N GLY A 333 16.57 8.28 3.21
CA GLY A 333 15.70 8.50 2.07
C GLY A 333 14.37 9.14 2.43
N LEU A 334 13.64 8.55 3.38
CA LEU A 334 12.39 9.08 3.92
C LEU A 334 12.55 10.53 4.40
N LYS A 335 13.56 10.82 5.23
CA LYS A 335 13.76 12.19 5.73
C LYS A 335 14.05 13.18 4.60
N LYS A 336 14.93 12.81 3.67
CA LYS A 336 15.33 13.70 2.57
C LYS A 336 14.19 14.00 1.62
N ILE A 337 13.40 12.99 1.24
CA ILE A 337 12.26 13.23 0.34
C ILE A 337 11.17 14.06 1.03
N MET A 338 10.88 13.79 2.31
CA MET A 338 9.88 14.57 3.05
C MET A 338 10.34 16.02 3.30
N ASP A 339 11.64 16.24 3.57
CA ASP A 339 12.23 17.58 3.66
C ASP A 339 12.13 18.33 2.33
N HIS A 340 12.36 17.65 1.20
CA HIS A 340 12.22 18.22 -0.13
C HIS A 340 10.76 18.59 -0.45
N ILE A 341 9.80 17.69 -0.18
CA ILE A 341 8.37 17.96 -0.31
C ILE A 341 7.98 19.19 0.51
N ARG A 342 8.41 19.26 1.78
CA ARG A 342 8.15 20.42 2.65
C ARG A 342 8.74 21.71 2.07
N LEU A 343 9.96 21.66 1.53
CA LEU A 343 10.59 22.81 0.89
C LEU A 343 9.76 23.32 -0.29
N ARG A 344 9.25 22.41 -1.14
CA ARG A 344 8.37 22.78 -2.26
C ARG A 344 7.03 23.33 -1.79
N THR A 345 6.42 22.73 -0.77
CA THR A 345 5.19 23.25 -0.14
C THR A 345 5.40 24.67 0.38
N ALA A 346 6.50 24.92 1.11
CA ALA A 346 6.85 26.25 1.62
C ALA A 346 7.13 27.26 0.48
N GLY A 347 7.62 26.78 -0.67
CA GLY A 347 7.78 27.55 -1.90
C GLY A 347 6.49 27.77 -2.70
N GLY A 348 5.33 27.33 -2.19
CA GLY A 348 4.02 27.56 -2.79
C GLY A 348 3.46 26.41 -3.64
N ALA A 349 4.16 25.28 -3.74
CA ALA A 349 3.64 24.11 -4.43
C ALA A 349 2.35 23.59 -3.75
N LYS A 350 1.31 23.31 -4.55
CA LYS A 350 0.06 22.70 -4.07
C LYS A 350 0.24 21.20 -3.99
N ILE A 351 0.29 20.70 -2.76
CA ILE A 351 0.53 19.29 -2.44
C ILE A 351 -0.55 18.84 -1.46
N ARG A 352 -1.00 17.59 -1.62
CA ARG A 352 -1.95 16.94 -0.70
C ARG A 352 -1.53 15.49 -0.43
N PHE A 353 -1.38 15.14 0.83
CA PHE A 353 -1.21 13.74 1.23
C PHE A 353 -2.56 13.02 1.19
N VAL A 354 -2.59 11.85 0.56
CA VAL A 354 -3.80 11.03 0.41
C VAL A 354 -3.46 9.56 0.57
N THR A 355 -4.47 8.77 0.95
CA THR A 355 -4.38 7.32 0.84
C THR A 355 -4.69 6.87 -0.60
N PRO A 356 -4.31 5.63 -0.97
CA PRO A 356 -4.77 4.97 -2.19
C PRO A 356 -6.24 5.13 -2.54
N MET A 357 -7.12 4.84 -1.60
CA MET A 357 -8.56 4.88 -1.80
C MET A 357 -9.05 6.31 -2.03
N GLU A 358 -8.49 7.30 -1.32
CA GLU A 358 -8.78 8.71 -1.58
C GLU A 358 -8.34 9.12 -2.99
N LEU A 359 -7.14 8.70 -3.41
CA LEU A 359 -6.60 9.00 -4.73
C LEU A 359 -7.45 8.36 -5.84
N ALA A 360 -7.84 7.10 -5.68
CA ALA A 360 -8.73 6.39 -6.60
C ALA A 360 -10.13 7.01 -6.64
N ALA A 361 -10.67 7.47 -5.51
CA ALA A 361 -11.96 8.16 -5.45
C ALA A 361 -11.91 9.49 -6.22
N ILE A 362 -10.83 10.25 -6.07
CA ILE A 362 -10.60 11.49 -6.83
C ILE A 362 -10.53 11.20 -8.33
N PHE A 363 -9.81 10.16 -8.73
CA PHE A 363 -9.72 9.73 -10.12
C PHE A 363 -11.07 9.29 -10.68
N ASN A 364 -11.82 8.45 -9.96
CA ASN A 364 -13.13 7.96 -10.38
C ASN A 364 -14.17 9.08 -10.49
N ALA A 365 -14.11 10.10 -9.63
CA ALA A 365 -14.99 11.26 -9.71
C ALA A 365 -14.76 12.08 -11.00
N ARG A 366 -13.53 12.09 -11.52
CA ARG A 366 -13.16 12.77 -12.78
C ARG A 366 -13.33 11.90 -14.01
N ASN A 367 -13.23 10.59 -13.82
CA ASN A 367 -13.26 9.57 -14.87
C ASN A 367 -14.31 8.51 -14.53
N PRO A 368 -15.60 8.87 -14.44
CA PRO A 368 -16.64 7.90 -14.15
C PRO A 368 -16.56 6.78 -15.19
N LEU A 369 -16.73 5.53 -14.76
CA LEU A 369 -16.95 4.44 -15.72
C LEU A 369 -18.15 4.84 -16.58
N PRO A 370 -18.05 4.75 -17.91
CA PRO A 370 -19.26 4.83 -18.72
C PRO A 370 -20.22 3.78 -18.15
N PHE A 371 -21.42 4.20 -17.75
CA PHE A 371 -22.45 3.29 -17.25
C PHE A 371 -22.56 2.12 -18.23
N GLN A 372 -22.01 0.96 -17.85
CA GLN A 372 -22.35 -0.27 -18.57
C GLN A 372 -23.77 -0.60 -18.14
N LEU A 373 -24.66 -0.60 -19.14
CA LEU A 373 -25.99 -1.16 -19.07
C LEU A 373 -25.87 -2.53 -18.43
N THR A 374 -26.43 -2.65 -17.23
CA THR A 374 -26.74 -3.93 -16.60
C THR A 374 -27.63 -4.72 -17.56
N GLU A 375 -27.20 -5.91 -17.94
CA GLU A 375 -28.13 -7.01 -18.23
C GLU A 375 -28.18 -7.93 -17.02
#